data_AF-A0A1H9ZGQ2-F1
#
_entry.id   AF-A0A1H9ZGQ2-F1
#
_cell.length_a   1.000
_cell.length_b   1.000
_cell.length_c   1.000
_cell.angle_alpha   90.00
_cell.angle_beta   90.00
_cell.angle_gamma   90.00
#
_symmetry.space_group_name_H-M   'P 1'
#
loop_
_entity.id
_entity.type
_entity.pdbx_description
1 polymer ?
#
loop_
_entity_poly.entity_id
_entity_poly.type
_entity_poly.pdbx_seq_one_letter_code
_entity_poly.pdbx_strand_id
1 'polypeptide(L)'
;MTKLTGVLALSFSLLIGCRSSGDSSVRPDASSAPTTGTSQDALTGDAGAPDASTPAAMSEAERQAKESCVDQWLKEKKLDPYGSPEGTMYMGGSPLFNEATGESTDRLVFVFQKQPEAKKACLQAGVDVPTK
;
A
#
# COMPACT_ATOMS: atom_id res chain seq x y z
N MET A 1 30.09 -22.83 -36.36
CA MET A 1 31.12 -21.81 -36.70
C MET A 1 30.48 -20.44 -36.50
N THR A 2 30.63 -19.90 -35.29
CA THR A 2 30.10 -18.60 -34.87
C THR A 2 30.99 -17.50 -35.42
N LYS A 3 30.41 -16.52 -36.12
CA LYS A 3 31.13 -15.33 -36.57
C LYS A 3 30.87 -14.18 -35.59
N LEU A 4 31.92 -13.77 -34.88
CA LEU A 4 32.02 -12.47 -34.25
C LEU A 4 32.15 -11.38 -35.34
N THR A 5 31.70 -10.16 -35.04
CA THR A 5 32.50 -8.91 -34.97
C THR A 5 31.61 -7.70 -35.29
N GLY A 6 31.61 -6.67 -34.42
CA GLY A 6 31.01 -5.38 -34.74
C GLY A 6 30.75 -4.49 -33.54
N VAL A 7 31.82 -4.02 -32.89
CA VAL A 7 31.80 -2.96 -31.86
C VAL A 7 31.38 -1.64 -32.51
N LEU A 8 30.39 -0.95 -31.94
CA LEU A 8 30.20 0.48 -32.16
C LEU A 8 30.33 1.18 -30.81
N ALA A 9 31.48 1.84 -30.65
CA ALA A 9 31.80 2.71 -29.53
C ALA A 9 30.97 4.00 -29.63
N LEU A 10 30.22 4.32 -28.58
CA LEU A 10 29.67 5.65 -28.38
C LEU A 10 30.08 6.12 -26.98
N SER A 11 31.13 6.93 -27.00
CA SER A 11 31.69 7.69 -25.90
C SER A 11 30.63 8.57 -25.24
N PHE A 12 30.49 8.45 -23.92
CA PHE A 12 29.87 9.47 -23.08
C PHE A 12 30.82 9.80 -21.94
N SER A 13 31.66 10.81 -22.18
CA SER A 13 32.44 11.48 -21.15
C SER A 13 31.70 12.77 -20.78
N LEU A 14 31.23 12.91 -19.55
CA LEU A 14 31.75 13.93 -18.63
C LEU A 14 31.06 13.84 -17.25
N LEU A 15 31.90 13.81 -16.23
CA LEU A 15 31.62 13.99 -14.82
C LEU A 15 31.10 15.41 -14.55
N ILE A 16 30.07 15.56 -13.73
CA ILE A 16 30.02 16.59 -12.68
C ILE A 16 29.24 15.99 -11.50
N GLY A 17 29.94 15.80 -10.39
CA GLY A 17 29.33 15.47 -9.12
C GLY A 17 28.88 16.73 -8.39
N CYS A 18 27.81 16.61 -7.62
CA CYS A 18 27.53 17.51 -6.51
C CYS A 18 27.47 16.67 -5.23
N ARG A 19 28.57 16.71 -4.47
CA ARG A 19 28.61 16.33 -3.07
C ARG A 19 27.96 17.48 -2.30
N SER A 20 26.88 17.24 -1.56
CA SER A 20 26.35 18.21 -0.61
C SER A 20 26.71 17.75 0.80
N SER A 21 27.73 18.39 1.38
CA SER A 21 28.08 18.35 2.79
C SER A 21 28.75 19.68 3.13
N GLY A 22 28.33 20.32 4.22
CA GLY A 22 28.82 21.62 4.72
C GLY A 22 27.64 22.59 4.87
N ASP A 23 27.01 22.75 6.03
CA ASP A 23 27.49 23.34 7.30
C ASP A 23 27.52 24.88 7.32
N SER A 24 26.79 25.41 8.30
CA SER A 24 26.88 26.72 8.95
C SER A 24 26.73 28.02 8.15
N SER A 25 25.62 28.72 8.41
CA SER A 25 25.75 30.14 8.81
C SER A 25 24.68 30.57 9.81
N VAL A 26 25.19 31.22 10.86
CA VAL A 26 24.49 31.78 12.00
C VAL A 26 23.70 33.04 11.59
N ARG A 27 22.64 33.32 12.37
CA ARG A 27 21.66 34.42 12.28
C ARG A 27 22.26 35.84 12.35
N PRO A 28 21.44 36.88 12.07
CA PRO A 28 20.96 37.68 13.21
C PRO A 28 19.47 38.09 13.20
N ASP A 29 18.94 38.07 14.42
CA ASP A 29 17.84 38.75 15.14
C ASP A 29 16.64 39.51 14.51
N ALA A 30 15.48 39.20 15.12
CA ALA A 30 14.34 40.03 15.54
C ALA A 30 13.38 40.74 14.56
N SER A 31 12.16 40.19 14.49
CA SER A 31 10.95 40.91 14.91
C SER A 31 9.82 39.95 15.29
N SER A 32 9.28 40.17 16.49
CA SER A 32 8.26 39.36 17.17
C SER A 32 6.85 39.58 16.63
N ALA A 33 6.02 38.53 16.63
CA ALA A 33 4.69 38.50 17.26
C ALA A 33 4.07 37.08 17.20
N PRO A 34 3.17 36.72 18.15
CA PRO A 34 2.98 35.35 18.61
C PRO A 34 1.74 34.70 18.00
N THR A 35 1.76 33.38 17.78
CA THR A 35 0.52 32.57 17.82
C THR A 35 0.80 31.16 18.31
N THR A 36 0.23 30.90 19.48
CA THR A 36 -0.51 29.67 19.81
C THR A 36 0.29 28.37 19.80
N GLY A 37 0.70 27.97 21.02
CA GLY A 37 0.95 26.56 21.31
C GLY A 37 -0.34 25.78 21.13
N THR A 38 -0.40 24.97 20.07
CA THR A 38 -1.23 23.78 20.07
C THR A 38 -0.33 22.65 20.54
N SER A 39 -0.52 22.29 21.81
CA SER A 39 0.02 21.06 22.37
C SER A 39 -0.32 19.91 21.43
N GLN A 40 0.70 19.22 20.94
CA GLN A 40 0.56 17.86 20.46
C GLN A 40 0.44 16.98 21.71
N ASP A 41 -0.67 17.13 22.43
CA ASP A 41 -1.11 16.16 23.41
C ASP A 41 -1.69 14.99 22.63
N ALA A 42 -0.84 13.97 22.51
CA ALA A 42 -1.16 12.56 22.44
C ALA A 42 -2.66 12.23 22.40
N LEU A 43 -3.22 12.14 21.20
CA LEU A 43 -4.36 11.25 20.97
C LEU A 43 -3.80 9.82 20.91
N THR A 44 -3.52 9.28 22.09
CA THR A 44 -3.49 7.83 22.32
C THR A 44 -4.93 7.36 22.16
N GLY A 45 -5.33 7.09 20.92
CA GLY A 45 -6.57 6.41 20.61
C GLY A 45 -6.45 4.97 21.06
N ASP A 46 -6.90 4.69 22.27
CA ASP A 46 -7.24 3.36 22.76
C ASP A 46 -8.37 2.82 21.86
N ALA A 47 -7.99 2.11 20.81
CA ALA A 47 -8.91 1.38 19.94
C ALA A 47 -9.24 0.03 20.58
N GLY A 48 -10.02 0.08 21.66
CA GLY A 48 -10.68 -1.10 22.22
C GLY A 48 -11.99 -1.37 21.48
N ALA A 49 -11.94 -2.18 20.42
CA ALA A 49 -12.97 -3.17 20.05
C ALA A 49 -12.55 -3.98 18.80
N PRO A 50 -11.90 -5.15 18.95
CA PRO A 50 -11.82 -6.11 17.86
C PRO A 50 -13.06 -7.01 17.91
N ASP A 51 -14.13 -6.65 17.21
CA ASP A 51 -15.00 -7.68 16.65
C ASP A 51 -15.78 -7.18 15.42
N ALA A 52 -15.18 -7.41 14.26
CA ALA A 52 -15.89 -7.67 13.03
C ALA A 52 -15.01 -8.56 12.13
N SER A 53 -14.98 -9.86 12.47
CA SER A 53 -14.58 -10.97 11.58
C SER A 53 -13.16 -10.89 11.00
N THR A 54 -12.22 -11.14 11.88
CA THR A 54 -10.77 -10.92 11.81
C THR A 54 -9.99 -11.50 10.60
N PRO A 55 -9.36 -10.63 9.78
CA PRO A 55 -8.10 -10.88 9.06
C PRO A 55 -6.87 -10.55 9.92
N ALA A 56 -7.03 -9.74 10.98
CA ALA A 56 -5.96 -9.28 11.87
C ALA A 56 -5.32 -10.35 12.78
N ALA A 57 -5.84 -11.58 12.80
CA ALA A 57 -5.33 -12.72 13.55
C ALA A 57 -4.64 -13.75 12.66
N MET A 58 -4.67 -13.53 11.34
CA MET A 58 -3.89 -14.33 10.39
C MET A 58 -2.44 -13.88 10.41
N SER A 59 -1.51 -14.80 10.21
CA SER A 59 -0.12 -14.43 10.00
C SER A 59 0.00 -13.57 8.73
N GLU A 60 1.00 -12.68 8.70
CA GLU A 60 1.24 -11.84 7.53
C GLU A 60 1.50 -12.69 6.27
N ALA A 61 2.15 -13.84 6.42
CA ALA A 61 2.39 -14.78 5.33
C ALA A 61 1.07 -15.36 4.77
N GLU A 62 0.14 -15.77 5.64
CA GLU A 62 -1.18 -16.25 5.23
C GLU A 62 -1.99 -15.15 4.54
N ARG A 63 -1.95 -13.93 5.09
CA ARG A 63 -2.62 -12.76 4.53
C ARG A 63 -2.09 -12.48 3.13
N GLN A 64 -0.77 -12.37 2.99
CA GLN A 64 -0.12 -12.09 1.71
C GLN A 64 -0.39 -13.18 0.65
N ALA A 65 -0.39 -14.46 1.04
CA ALA A 65 -0.73 -15.56 0.13
C ALA A 65 -2.18 -15.46 -0.36
N LYS A 66 -3.10 -15.12 0.54
CA LYS A 66 -4.53 -14.93 0.23
C LYS A 66 -4.77 -13.71 -0.65
N GLU A 67 -4.11 -12.59 -0.36
CA GLU A 67 -4.13 -11.38 -1.19
C GLU A 67 -3.63 -11.67 -2.61
N SER A 68 -2.51 -12.37 -2.74
CA SER A 68 -1.95 -12.72 -4.04
C SER A 68 -2.88 -13.63 -4.86
N CYS A 69 -3.59 -14.55 -4.21
CA CYS A 69 -4.60 -15.37 -4.89
C CYS A 69 -5.76 -14.51 -5.40
N VAL A 70 -6.28 -13.62 -4.55
CA VAL A 70 -7.39 -12.73 -4.89
C VAL A 70 -7.01 -11.79 -6.04
N ASP A 71 -5.83 -11.20 -6.01
CA ASP A 71 -5.33 -10.32 -7.08
C ASP A 71 -5.29 -11.02 -8.45
N GLN A 72 -4.79 -12.25 -8.48
CA GLN A 72 -4.74 -13.05 -9.71
C GLN A 72 -6.16 -13.37 -10.20
N TRP A 73 -7.03 -13.81 -9.30
CA TRP A 73 -8.41 -14.13 -9.64
C TRP A 73 -9.17 -12.91 -10.20
N LEU A 74 -9.02 -11.74 -9.57
CA LEU A 74 -9.65 -10.49 -10.02
C LEU A 74 -9.15 -10.09 -11.42
N LYS A 75 -7.83 -10.18 -11.64
CA LYS A 75 -7.21 -9.87 -12.93
C LYS A 75 -7.70 -10.78 -14.06
N GLU A 76 -7.82 -12.08 -13.83
CA GLU A 76 -8.35 -13.03 -14.80
C GLU A 76 -9.79 -12.72 -15.20
N LYS A 77 -10.56 -12.14 -14.28
CA LYS A 77 -11.97 -11.76 -14.46
C LYS A 77 -12.17 -10.34 -14.99
N LYS A 78 -11.08 -9.58 -15.21
CA LYS A 78 -11.12 -8.16 -15.60
C LYS A 78 -11.91 -7.30 -14.60
N LEU A 79 -11.66 -7.57 -13.33
CA LEU A 79 -12.20 -6.80 -12.22
C LEU A 79 -11.11 -5.90 -11.65
N ASP A 80 -11.53 -4.78 -11.07
CA ASP A 80 -10.68 -3.88 -10.32
C ASP A 80 -10.22 -4.50 -8.98
N PRO A 81 -9.33 -3.84 -8.22
CA PRO A 81 -8.80 -4.37 -6.97
C PRO A 81 -9.84 -4.65 -5.88
N TYR A 82 -11.07 -4.16 -6.04
CA TYR A 82 -12.17 -4.28 -5.08
C TYR A 82 -13.29 -5.21 -5.58
N GLY A 83 -13.12 -5.86 -6.75
CA GLY A 83 -14.10 -6.76 -7.31
C GLY A 83 -15.23 -6.09 -8.08
N SER A 84 -15.08 -4.84 -8.51
CA SER A 84 -15.98 -4.20 -9.48
C SER A 84 -15.47 -4.38 -10.91
N PRO A 85 -16.27 -4.13 -11.96
CA PRO A 85 -15.75 -4.06 -13.32
C PRO A 85 -14.56 -3.10 -13.45
N GLU A 86 -13.57 -3.45 -14.27
CA GLU A 86 -12.47 -2.55 -14.61
C GLU A 86 -12.99 -1.17 -15.06
N GLY A 87 -12.33 -0.10 -14.60
CA GLY A 87 -12.73 1.28 -14.90
C GLY A 87 -13.86 1.84 -14.03
N THR A 88 -14.33 1.11 -13.02
CA THR A 88 -15.27 1.64 -12.03
C THR A 88 -14.68 2.87 -11.33
N MET A 89 -15.42 3.98 -11.35
CA MET A 89 -15.08 5.20 -10.61
C MET A 89 -15.75 5.17 -9.24
N TYR A 90 -14.97 5.49 -8.21
CA TYR A 90 -15.45 5.66 -6.84
C TYR A 90 -15.43 7.15 -6.48
N MET A 91 -16.61 7.71 -6.24
CA MET A 91 -16.73 9.09 -5.77
C MET A 91 -16.41 9.13 -4.28
N GLY A 92 -15.51 10.01 -3.86
CA GLY A 92 -15.15 10.13 -2.44
C GLY A 92 -14.00 9.22 -1.97
N GLY A 93 -13.29 8.53 -2.86
CA GLY A 93 -12.08 7.78 -2.51
C GLY A 93 -12.24 6.26 -2.64
N SER A 94 -11.86 5.50 -1.62
CA SER A 94 -11.90 4.04 -1.66
C SER A 94 -13.28 3.49 -1.29
N PRO A 95 -13.79 2.45 -1.96
CA PRO A 95 -15.04 1.78 -1.55
C PRO A 95 -14.92 1.08 -0.20
N LEU A 96 -13.72 0.99 0.37
CA LEU A 96 -13.47 0.37 1.67
C LEU A 96 -13.80 1.29 2.85
N PHE A 97 -13.99 2.59 2.61
CA PHE A 97 -14.25 3.56 3.67
C PHE A 97 -15.70 4.06 3.61
N ASN A 98 -16.42 3.96 4.72
CA ASN A 98 -17.74 4.53 4.87
C ASN A 98 -17.62 5.92 5.53
N GLU A 99 -17.71 6.98 4.74
CA GLU A 99 -17.58 8.36 5.24
C GLU A 99 -18.71 8.77 6.20
N ALA A 100 -19.89 8.14 6.11
CA ALA A 100 -21.01 8.45 6.99
C ALA A 100 -20.82 7.90 8.41
N THR A 101 -20.11 6.78 8.55
CA THR A 101 -19.85 6.13 9.86
C THR A 101 -18.41 6.29 10.33
N GLY A 102 -17.48 6.63 9.43
CA GLY A 102 -16.04 6.66 9.69
C GLY A 102 -15.38 5.27 9.74
N GLU A 103 -16.08 4.22 9.34
CA GLU A 103 -15.58 2.84 9.42
C GLU A 103 -14.84 2.42 8.15
N SER A 104 -13.79 1.61 8.31
CA SER A 104 -13.06 1.00 7.20
C SER A 104 -13.26 -0.51 7.19
N THR A 105 -13.45 -1.09 6.01
CA THR A 105 -13.55 -2.54 5.81
C THR A 105 -12.25 -3.08 5.24
N ASP A 106 -11.77 -4.20 5.77
CA ASP A 106 -10.63 -4.91 5.19
C ASP A 106 -10.93 -5.33 3.74
N ARG A 107 -9.91 -5.27 2.88
CA ARG A 107 -10.10 -5.51 1.45
C ARG A 107 -10.48 -6.95 1.15
N LEU A 108 -9.87 -7.95 1.78
CA LEU A 108 -10.23 -9.36 1.56
C LEU A 108 -11.68 -9.61 1.98
N VAL A 109 -12.08 -9.04 3.11
CA VAL A 109 -13.48 -9.10 3.58
C VAL A 109 -14.42 -8.50 2.54
N PHE A 110 -14.13 -7.29 2.07
CA PHE A 110 -14.94 -6.59 1.06
C PHE A 110 -15.06 -7.38 -0.25
N VAL A 111 -13.92 -7.84 -0.79
CA VAL A 111 -13.88 -8.59 -2.05
C VAL A 111 -14.63 -9.91 -1.91
N PHE A 112 -14.47 -10.65 -0.81
CA PHE A 112 -15.16 -11.92 -0.64
C PHE A 112 -16.67 -11.80 -0.42
N GLN A 113 -17.14 -10.69 0.15
CA GLN A 113 -18.58 -10.40 0.21
C GLN A 113 -19.13 -10.14 -1.19
N LYS A 114 -18.39 -9.39 -2.01
CA LYS A 114 -18.81 -9.00 -3.36
C LYS A 114 -18.64 -10.12 -4.40
N GLN A 115 -17.60 -10.93 -4.26
CA GLN A 115 -17.20 -11.99 -5.17
C GLN A 115 -17.08 -13.33 -4.42
N PRO A 116 -18.20 -14.03 -4.15
CA PRO A 116 -18.20 -15.31 -3.45
C PRO A 116 -17.37 -16.40 -4.14
N GLU A 117 -17.19 -16.31 -5.46
CA GLU A 117 -16.36 -17.21 -6.26
C GLU A 117 -14.87 -17.01 -5.96
N ALA A 118 -14.42 -15.76 -5.79
CA ALA A 118 -13.06 -15.46 -5.36
C ALA A 118 -12.79 -16.05 -3.98
N LYS A 119 -13.77 -15.94 -3.07
CA LYS A 119 -13.70 -16.58 -1.75
C LYS A 119 -13.50 -18.08 -1.89
N LYS A 120 -14.37 -18.77 -2.64
CA LYS A 120 -14.25 -20.22 -2.84
C LYS A 120 -12.90 -20.62 -3.43
N ALA A 121 -12.35 -19.85 -4.37
CA ALA A 121 -11.07 -20.13 -5.00
C ALA A 121 -9.86 -19.88 -4.08
N CYS A 122 -9.92 -18.86 -3.21
CA CYS A 122 -8.76 -18.37 -2.47
C CYS A 122 -8.80 -18.60 -0.95
N LEU A 123 -9.84 -19.23 -0.41
CA LEU A 123 -9.97 -19.47 1.04
C LEU A 123 -8.78 -20.27 1.62
N GLN A 124 -8.28 -21.26 0.87
CA GLN A 124 -7.19 -22.14 1.31
C GLN A 124 -5.80 -21.51 1.13
N ALA A 125 -5.67 -20.44 0.35
CA ALA A 125 -4.39 -19.76 0.17
C ALA A 125 -3.86 -19.26 1.52
N GLY A 126 -2.64 -19.66 1.87
CA GLY A 126 -2.00 -19.36 3.15
C GLY A 126 -2.00 -20.51 4.15
N VAL A 127 -3.00 -21.39 4.13
CA VAL A 127 -3.09 -22.52 5.09
C VAL A 127 -1.99 -23.55 4.83
N ASP A 128 -1.53 -23.65 3.59
CA ASP A 128 -0.46 -24.57 3.17
C ASP A 128 0.96 -23.97 3.27
N VAL A 129 1.13 -22.77 3.85
CA VAL A 129 2.46 -22.15 3.95
C VAL A 129 3.25 -22.84 5.07
N PRO A 130 4.32 -23.60 4.76
CA PRO A 130 5.08 -24.29 5.79
C PRO A 130 5.75 -23.27 6.72
N THR A 131 5.43 -23.35 8.00
CA THR A 131 6.07 -22.58 9.06
C THR A 131 7.51 -23.06 9.20
N LYS A 132 8.47 -22.21 8.85
CA LYS A 132 9.91 -22.54 8.91
C LYS A 132 10.46 -22.39 10.32
#